data_AF-A0A356AQG1-F1
#
_entry.id   AF-A0A356AQG1-F1
#
_cell.length_a   1.000
_cell.length_b   1.000
_cell.length_c   1.000
_cell.angle_alpha   90.00
_cell.angle_beta   90.00
_cell.angle_gamma   90.00
#
_symmetry.space_group_name_H-M   'P 1'
#
loop_
_entity.id
_entity.type
_entity.pdbx_description
1 polymer ?
#
loop_
_entity_poly.entity_id
_entity_poly.type
_entity_poly.pdbx_seq_one_letter_code
_entity_poly.pdbx_strand_id
1 'polypeptide(L)'
;PEELETRLSKFSEISEVIVVADKENGDTCVKAKIFPNLDYLKEKLGRLPSIDEIKDAVQKAISDVNEKIPAYKHIKVVEILTNALEKTTTQKIKRCGTNLI
;
A
#
# COMPACT_ATOMS: atom_id res chain seq x y z
N PRO A 1 -9.65 -0.15 5.15
CA PRO A 1 -8.38 0.53 4.83
C PRO A 1 -7.52 0.58 6.10
N GLU A 2 -8.06 1.16 7.17
CA GLU A 2 -7.39 1.35 8.46
C GLU A 2 -6.82 0.06 9.09
N GLU A 3 -7.55 -1.04 9.01
CA GLU A 3 -7.06 -2.34 9.50
C GLU A 3 -5.84 -2.87 8.73
N LEU A 4 -5.80 -2.65 7.41
CA LEU A 4 -4.67 -3.07 6.56
C LEU A 4 -3.45 -2.21 6.84
N GLU A 5 -3.63 -0.90 7.01
CA GLU A 5 -2.59 0.04 7.40
C GLU A 5 -2.00 -0.34 8.76
N THR A 6 -2.86 -0.65 9.74
CA THR A 6 -2.41 -1.10 11.07
C THR A 6 -1.59 -2.38 11.00
N ARG A 7 -1.95 -3.34 10.14
CA ARG A 7 -1.19 -4.59 9.99
C ARG A 7 0.15 -4.37 9.30
N LEU A 8 0.18 -3.57 8.24
CA LEU A 8 1.40 -3.25 7.50
C LEU A 8 2.34 -2.35 8.32
N SER A 9 1.81 -1.44 9.13
CA SER A 9 2.61 -0.58 10.02
C SER A 9 3.27 -1.34 11.18
N LYS A 10 2.93 -2.61 11.43
CA LYS A 10 3.61 -3.45 12.43
C LYS A 10 4.98 -3.95 11.94
N PHE A 11 5.25 -3.88 10.64
CA PHE A 11 6.52 -4.32 10.09
C PHE A 11 7.54 -3.19 10.19
N SER A 12 8.66 -3.41 10.88
CA SER A 12 9.75 -2.42 11.00
C SER A 12 10.41 -2.07 9.67
N GLU A 13 10.23 -2.91 8.66
CA GLU A 13 10.69 -2.73 7.29
C GLU A 13 9.82 -1.70 6.52
N ILE A 14 8.67 -1.33 7.07
CA ILE A 14 7.74 -0.35 6.52
C ILE A 14 7.79 0.90 7.38
N SER A 15 8.19 2.02 6.80
CA SER A 15 8.21 3.32 7.48
C SER A 15 6.82 3.95 7.50
N GLU A 16 6.13 3.96 6.36
CA GLU A 16 4.76 4.45 6.25
C GLU A 16 3.96 3.59 5.27
N VAL A 17 2.64 3.55 5.47
CA VAL A 17 1.72 2.82 4.60
C VAL A 17 0.38 3.54 4.53
N ILE A 18 -0.18 3.59 3.33
CA ILE A 18 -1.52 4.12 3.07
C ILE A 18 -2.28 3.14 2.20
N VAL A 19 -3.52 2.83 2.60
CA VAL A 19 -4.39 1.96 1.81
C VAL A 19 -5.57 2.75 1.24
N VAL A 20 -5.59 2.86 -0.08
CA VAL A 20 -6.62 3.56 -0.84
C VAL A 20 -7.55 2.52 -1.47
N ALA A 21 -8.83 2.56 -1.11
CA ALA A 21 -9.85 1.79 -1.81
C ALA A 21 -10.41 2.67 -2.94
N ASP A 22 -10.12 2.28 -4.18
CA ASP A 22 -10.67 2.93 -5.38
C ASP A 22 -11.81 2.08 -5.94
N LYS A 23 -12.79 2.72 -6.58
CA LYS A 23 -13.89 2.03 -7.25
C LYS A 23 -13.79 2.38 -8.73
N GLU A 24 -13.14 1.51 -9.49
CA GLU A 24 -13.00 1.67 -10.92
C GLU A 24 -13.99 0.72 -11.62
N ASN A 25 -14.90 1.28 -12.42
CA ASN A 25 -15.89 0.52 -13.20
C ASN A 25 -16.75 -0.48 -12.41
N GLY A 26 -17.11 -0.16 -11.17
CA GLY A 26 -17.99 -1.00 -10.33
C GLY A 26 -17.24 -2.06 -9.51
N ASP A 27 -15.98 -2.33 -9.82
CA ASP A 27 -15.10 -3.19 -9.02
C ASP A 27 -14.41 -2.37 -7.93
N THR A 28 -14.49 -2.83 -6.69
CA THR A 28 -13.75 -2.23 -5.58
C THR A 28 -12.31 -2.75 -5.61
N CYS A 29 -11.36 -1.88 -5.93
CA CYS A 29 -9.95 -2.21 -6.05
C CYS A 29 -9.16 -1.57 -4.90
N VAL A 30 -8.47 -2.41 -4.11
CA VAL A 30 -7.66 -1.94 -2.99
C VAL A 30 -6.22 -1.72 -3.47
N LYS A 31 -5.75 -0.47 -3.38
CA LYS A 31 -4.40 -0.05 -3.69
C LYS A 31 -3.65 0.27 -2.40
N ALA A 32 -2.49 -0.34 -2.18
CA ALA A 32 -1.63 -0.05 -1.02
C ALA A 32 -0.39 0.70 -1.50
N LYS A 33 -0.15 1.86 -0.92
CA LYS A 33 1.06 2.66 -1.10
C LYS A 33 1.96 2.48 0.11
N ILE A 34 3.17 2.01 -0.09
CA ILE A 34 4.06 1.61 0.99
C ILE A 34 5.38 2.34 0.82
N PHE A 35 5.80 3.00 1.89
CA PHE A 35 7.10 3.64 1.99
C PHE A 35 8.02 2.75 2.84
N PRO A 36 8.94 2.02 2.21
CA PRO A 36 9.84 1.10 2.90
C PRO A 36 10.90 1.86 3.69
N ASN A 37 11.25 1.32 4.86
CA ASN A 37 12.29 1.90 5.70
C ASN A 37 13.68 1.45 5.20
N LEU A 38 14.25 2.25 4.30
CA LEU A 38 15.59 1.99 3.75
C LEU A 38 16.67 1.97 4.84
N ASP A 39 16.52 2.77 5.88
CA ASP A 39 17.48 2.87 6.98
C ASP A 39 17.49 1.56 7.79
N TYR A 40 16.31 1.08 8.18
CA TYR A 40 16.14 -0.20 8.85
C TYR A 40 16.62 -1.38 8.01
N LEU A 41 16.25 -1.42 6.73
CA LEU A 41 16.68 -2.47 5.80
C LEU A 41 18.21 -2.47 5.63
N LYS A 42 18.81 -1.28 5.53
CA LYS A 42 20.27 -1.12 5.41
C LYS A 42 20.99 -1.56 6.68
N GLU A 43 20.46 -1.23 7.85
CA GLU A 43 21.01 -1.67 9.13
C GLU A 43 20.89 -3.20 9.30
N LYS A 44 19.71 -3.76 8.99
CA LYS A 44 19.44 -5.21 9.04
C LYS A 44 20.33 -6.03 8.11
N LEU A 45 20.57 -5.53 6.89
CA LEU A 45 21.38 -6.21 5.87
C LEU A 45 22.87 -5.85 5.94
N GLY A 46 23.24 -4.80 6.68
CA GLY A 46 24.59 -4.22 6.68
C GLY A 46 25.02 -3.61 5.33
N ARG A 47 24.11 -3.45 4.37
CA ARG A 47 24.35 -2.92 3.02
C ARG A 47 23.13 -2.21 2.48
N LEU A 48 23.31 -1.36 1.48
CA LEU A 48 22.19 -0.72 0.77
C LEU A 48 21.31 -1.81 0.11
N PRO A 49 20.04 -1.94 0.49
CA PRO A 49 19.12 -2.88 -0.14
C PRO A 49 18.85 -2.44 -1.59
N SER A 50 18.72 -3.42 -2.49
CA SER A 50 18.35 -3.16 -3.88
C SER A 50 16.83 -2.98 -3.99
N ILE A 51 16.37 -2.35 -5.08
CA ILE A 51 14.94 -2.13 -5.35
C ILE A 51 14.16 -3.46 -5.31
N ASP A 52 14.75 -4.54 -5.82
CA ASP A 52 14.16 -5.89 -5.74
C ASP A 52 13.98 -6.39 -4.30
N GLU A 53 15.00 -6.25 -3.44
CA GLU A 53 14.94 -6.67 -2.03
C GLU A 53 13.87 -5.88 -1.26
N ILE A 54 13.81 -4.58 -1.50
CA ILE A 54 12.79 -3.69 -0.92
C ILE A 54 11.41 -4.15 -1.38
N LYS A 55 11.26 -4.45 -2.66
CA LYS A 55 10.00 -4.90 -3.24
C LYS A 55 9.59 -6.27 -2.72
N ASP A 56 10.51 -7.20 -2.57
CA ASP A 56 10.24 -8.52 -2.00
C ASP A 56 9.80 -8.40 -0.53
N ALA A 57 10.51 -7.61 0.29
CA ALA A 57 10.15 -7.37 1.68
C ALA A 57 8.73 -6.81 1.82
N VAL A 58 8.40 -5.81 1.00
CA VAL A 58 7.06 -5.20 0.97
C VAL A 58 6.01 -6.20 0.46
N GLN A 59 6.29 -6.90 -0.63
CA GLN A 59 5.37 -7.88 -1.23
C GLN A 59 5.10 -9.04 -0.27
N LYS A 60 6.09 -9.45 0.52
CA LYS A 60 5.97 -10.47 1.56
C LYS A 60 5.06 -10.02 2.70
N ALA A 61 5.21 -8.78 3.16
CA ALA A 61 4.30 -8.19 4.15
C ALA A 61 2.86 -8.13 3.61
N ILE A 62 2.67 -7.75 2.34
CA ILE A 62 1.35 -7.72 1.70
C ILE A 62 0.76 -9.12 1.56
N SER A 63 1.57 -10.12 1.20
CA SER A 63 1.11 -11.50 1.06
C SER A 63 0.64 -12.05 2.40
N ASP A 64 1.41 -11.83 3.48
CA ASP A 64 1.02 -12.23 4.85
C ASP A 64 -0.28 -11.56 5.31
N VAL A 65 -0.50 -10.30 4.91
CA VAL A 65 -1.76 -9.60 5.17
C VAL A 65 -2.90 -10.15 4.31
N ASN A 66 -2.67 -10.41 3.02
CA ASN A 66 -3.66 -10.97 2.10
C ASN A 66 -4.09 -12.38 2.55
N GLU A 67 -3.19 -13.22 3.05
CA GLU A 67 -3.55 -14.54 3.59
C GLU A 67 -4.44 -14.46 4.84
N LYS A 68 -4.35 -13.36 5.60
CA LYS A 68 -5.12 -13.14 6.84
C LYS A 68 -6.46 -12.43 6.61
N ILE A 69 -6.75 -12.00 5.38
CA ILE A 69 -8.00 -11.32 5.04
C ILE A 69 -8.69 -12.05 3.87
N PRO A 70 -10.02 -11.91 3.73
CA PRO A 70 -10.73 -12.57 2.64
C PRO A 70 -10.44 -11.92 1.28
N ALA A 71 -10.57 -12.71 0.20
CA ALA A 71 -10.17 -12.36 -1.17
C ALA A 71 -10.75 -11.04 -1.70
N TYR A 72 -11.96 -10.67 -1.27
CA TYR A 72 -12.61 -9.42 -1.67
C TYR A 72 -11.95 -8.15 -1.08
N LYS A 73 -11.10 -8.29 -0.05
CA LYS A 73 -10.31 -7.21 0.56
C LYS A 73 -8.83 -7.29 0.15
N HIS A 74 -8.45 -8.21 -0.72
CA HIS A 74 -7.06 -8.35 -1.14
C HIS A 74 -6.56 -7.09 -1.84
N ILE A 75 -5.33 -6.75 -1.49
CA ILE A 75 -4.61 -5.65 -2.09
C ILE A 75 -4.25 -6.10 -3.50
N LYS A 76 -4.90 -5.50 -4.51
CA LYS A 76 -4.70 -5.82 -5.93
C LYS A 76 -3.54 -5.05 -6.53
N VAL A 77 -3.23 -3.87 -5.97
CA VAL A 77 -2.17 -3.00 -6.47
C VAL A 77 -1.29 -2.59 -5.29
N VAL A 78 0.01 -2.79 -5.44
CA VAL A 78 1.02 -2.34 -4.47
C VAL A 78 1.94 -1.36 -5.17
N GLU A 79 2.09 -0.18 -4.57
CA GLU A 79 2.96 0.89 -5.07
C GLU A 79 4.01 1.21 -4.02
N ILE A 80 5.28 1.02 -4.38
CA ILE A 80 6.41 1.32 -3.51
C ILE A 80 6.82 2.75 -3.76
N LEU A 81 6.78 3.54 -2.70
CA LEU A 81 7.13 4.95 -2.75
C LEU A 81 8.62 5.12 -2.45
N THR A 82 9.26 5.99 -3.21
CA THR A 82 10.65 6.40 -3.00
C THR A 82 10.77 7.65 -2.13
N ASN A 83 9.65 8.34 -1.87
CA ASN A 83 9.58 9.52 -1.03
C ASN A 83 8.50 9.33 0.05
N ALA A 84 8.69 10.01 1.19
CA ALA A 84 7.69 10.06 2.25
C ALA A 84 6.35 10.49 1.68
N LEU A 85 5.28 9.95 2.26
CA LEU A 85 3.92 10.26 1.84
C LEU A 85 3.62 11.73 2.16
N GLU A 86 3.96 12.64 1.26
CA GLU A 86 3.48 14.01 1.33
C GLU A 86 1.96 13.94 1.36
N LYS A 87 1.37 14.42 2.45
CA LYS A 87 -0.08 14.51 2.64
C LYS A 87 -0.67 15.48 1.61
N THR A 88 -0.74 15.07 0.35
CA THR A 88 -1.55 15.75 -0.64
C THR A 88 -2.99 15.33 -0.39
N THR A 89 -3.62 16.03 0.55
CA THR A 89 -5.04 16.39 0.44
C THR A 89 -5.38 16.67 -1.01
N THR A 90 -6.59 16.30 -1.43
CA THR A 90 -7.23 16.61 -2.72
C THR A 90 -7.19 15.40 -3.70
N GLN A 91 -8.28 14.90 -4.30
CA GLN A 91 -9.58 15.49 -4.64
C GLN A 91 -10.67 14.42 -4.71
N LYS A 92 -11.84 14.79 -4.16
CA LYS A 92 -13.20 14.45 -4.62
C LYS A 92 -13.36 13.13 -5.38
N ILE A 93 -14.11 12.23 -4.75
CA ILE A 93 -15.01 11.32 -5.47
C ILE A 93 -15.82 12.19 -6.45
N LYS A 94 -15.44 12.22 -7.74
CA LYS A 94 -16.33 12.69 -8.80
C LYS A 94 -17.44 11.65 -8.89
N ARG A 95 -18.59 11.96 -8.30
CA ARG A 95 -19.88 11.47 -8.82
C ARG A 95 -20.01 12.07 -10.22
N CYS A 96 -19.50 11.36 -11.24
CA CYS A 96 -19.94 11.63 -12.59
C CYS A 96 -21.38 11.13 -12.66
N GLY A 97 -22.32 12.07 -12.56
CA GLY A 97 -23.69 11.78 -12.89
C GLY A 97 -23.78 11.33 -14.34
N THR A 98 -24.62 10.34 -14.59
CA THR A 98 -25.43 10.37 -15.81
C THR A 98 -26.86 10.23 -15.36
N ASN A 99 -27.46 11.40 -15.20
CA ASN A 99 -28.87 11.64 -15.31
C ASN A 99 -29.25 11.51 -16.81
N LEU A 100 -30.49 11.07 -17.05
CA LEU A 100 -31.20 11.03 -18.34
C LEU A 100 -30.79 9.91 -19.33
N ILE A 101 -31.66 8.90 -19.47
CA ILE A 101 -32.75 8.93 -20.45
C ILE A 101 -34.04 8.40 -19.81
#